data_AF-A0A0F2NZ38-F1
#
_entry.id   AF-A0A0F2NZ38-F1
#
_cell.length_a   1.000
_cell.length_b   1.000
_cell.length_c   1.000
_cell.angle_alpha   90.00
_cell.angle_beta   90.00
_cell.angle_gamma   90.00
#
_symmetry.space_group_name_H-M   'P 1'
#
loop_
_entity.id
_entity.type
_entity.pdbx_description
1 polymer ?
#
loop_
_entity_poly.entity_id
_entity_poly.type
_entity_poly.pdbx_seq_one_letter_code
_entity_poly.pdbx_strand_id
1 'polypeptide(L)'
;MKMKQFIITTLLLIISRLYDITTTYLYIPDLEGELNPLVSIFDFGWLGTLLFQFIGVSFLIYTSFIYHFREIKTISFSSDISLKQFVSVFHFNNPTNFNKLF
;
A
#
# COMPACT_ATOMS: atom_id res chain seq x y z
N MET A 1 -12.42 -11.09 -11.85
CA MET A 1 -11.16 -11.62 -11.27
C MET A 1 -10.62 -10.71 -10.17
N LYS A 2 -10.44 -9.40 -10.45
CA LYS A 2 -9.94 -8.39 -9.49
C LYS A 2 -10.67 -8.36 -8.13
N MET A 3 -12.00 -8.47 -8.13
CA MET A 3 -12.78 -8.52 -6.88
C MET A 3 -12.47 -9.74 -6.01
N LYS A 4 -12.35 -10.94 -6.62
CA LYS A 4 -12.00 -12.16 -5.87
C LYS A 4 -10.59 -12.07 -5.27
N GLN A 5 -9.64 -11.55 -6.05
CA GLN A 5 -8.26 -11.33 -5.57
C GLN A 5 -8.23 -10.34 -4.41
N PHE A 6 -8.90 -9.19 -4.55
CA PHE A 6 -9.01 -8.21 -3.47
C PHE A 6 -9.61 -8.80 -2.19
N ILE A 7 -10.71 -9.55 -2.28
CA ILE A 7 -11.36 -10.18 -1.13
C ILE A 7 -10.43 -11.20 -0.46
N ILE A 8 -9.81 -12.10 -1.23
CA ILE A 8 -8.90 -13.11 -0.70
C ILE A 8 -7.70 -12.46 -0.02
N THR A 9 -7.05 -11.49 -0.67
CA THR A 9 -5.91 -10.76 -0.09
C THR A 9 -6.31 -10.01 1.18
N THR A 10 -7.48 -9.37 1.20
CA THR A 10 -7.98 -8.65 2.38
C THR A 10 -8.28 -9.59 3.53
N LEU A 11 -8.90 -10.74 3.27
CA LEU A 11 -9.17 -11.75 4.30
C LEU A 11 -7.88 -12.33 4.87
N LEU A 12 -6.92 -12.70 4.03
CA LEU A 12 -5.61 -13.19 4.47
C LEU A 12 -4.87 -12.15 5.30
N LEU A 13 -4.92 -10.87 4.90
CA LEU A 13 -4.36 -9.77 5.68
C LEU A 13 -4.99 -9.72 7.08
N ILE A 14 -6.32 -9.65 7.17
CA ILE A 14 -7.03 -9.56 8.46
C ILE A 14 -6.71 -10.77 9.33
N ILE A 15 -6.80 -11.99 8.79
CA ILE A 15 -6.51 -13.24 9.52
C ILE A 15 -5.07 -13.23 10.04
N SER A 16 -4.09 -12.85 9.21
CA SER A 16 -2.69 -12.79 9.63
C SER A 16 -2.45 -11.83 10.78
N ARG A 17 -3.14 -10.67 10.80
CA ARG A 17 -2.99 -9.65 11.84
C ARG A 17 -3.72 -10.04 13.12
N LEU A 18 -4.88 -10.68 13.02
CA LEU A 18 -5.56 -11.25 14.18
C LEU A 18 -4.75 -12.38 14.81
N TYR A 19 -4.16 -13.24 13.98
CA TYR A 19 -3.27 -14.30 14.44
C TYR A 19 -2.07 -13.73 15.20
N ASP A 20 -1.38 -12.74 14.61
CA ASP A 20 -0.26 -12.01 15.21
C ASP A 20 -0.60 -11.46 16.61
N ILE A 21 -1.70 -10.67 16.72
CA ILE A 21 -2.18 -10.12 18.00
C ILE A 21 -2.49 -11.23 19.01
N THR A 22 -3.18 -12.28 18.56
CA THR A 22 -3.59 -13.38 19.44
C THR A 22 -2.37 -14.12 19.97
N THR A 23 -1.39 -14.40 19.11
CA THR A 23 -0.14 -15.06 19.53
C THR A 23 0.67 -14.18 20.48
N THR A 24 0.82 -12.89 20.20
CA THR A 24 1.51 -11.97 21.12
C THR A 24 0.82 -11.94 22.47
N TYR A 25 -0.51 -11.89 22.53
CA TYR A 25 -1.25 -11.86 23.80
C TYR A 25 -1.10 -13.17 24.59
N LEU A 26 -1.03 -14.31 23.90
CA LEU A 26 -0.88 -15.61 24.56
C LEU A 26 0.54 -15.83 25.10
N TYR A 27 1.57 -15.34 24.41
CA TYR A 27 2.97 -15.61 24.78
C TYR A 27 3.63 -14.48 25.58
N ILE A 28 3.25 -13.22 25.35
CA ILE A 28 3.84 -12.03 25.98
C ILE A 28 2.69 -11.06 26.37
N PRO A 29 1.86 -11.44 27.37
CA PRO A 29 0.66 -10.67 27.73
C PRO A 29 0.96 -9.31 28.36
N ASP A 30 2.15 -9.11 28.93
CA ASP A 30 2.64 -7.84 29.49
C ASP A 30 3.43 -7.02 28.46
N LEU A 31 3.63 -7.56 27.24
CA LEU A 31 4.49 -7.02 26.19
C LEU A 31 5.98 -6.90 26.59
N GLU A 32 6.38 -7.45 27.74
CA GLU A 32 7.77 -7.43 28.19
C GLU A 32 8.63 -8.33 27.30
N GLY A 33 9.52 -7.71 26.51
CA GLY A 33 10.38 -8.41 25.55
C GLY A 33 9.79 -8.55 24.14
N GLU A 34 8.66 -7.92 23.85
CA GLU A 34 8.14 -7.80 22.48
C GLU A 34 9.09 -6.96 21.61
N LEU A 35 9.49 -7.49 20.46
CA LEU A 35 10.49 -6.85 19.59
C LEU A 35 9.89 -5.79 18.66
N ASN A 36 8.57 -5.75 18.50
CA ASN A 36 7.89 -4.72 17.72
C ASN A 36 8.39 -3.32 18.15
N PRO A 37 8.92 -2.49 17.22
CA PRO A 37 9.42 -1.15 17.54
C PRO A 37 8.43 -0.27 18.29
N LEU A 38 7.12 -0.44 18.05
CA LEU A 38 6.06 0.27 18.77
C LEU A 38 6.13 0.00 20.28
N VAL A 39 6.47 -1.22 20.67
CA VAL A 39 6.67 -1.59 22.07
C VAL A 39 8.11 -1.34 22.50
N SER A 40 9.10 -1.90 21.81
CA SER A 40 10.50 -1.90 22.26
C SER A 40 11.21 -0.54 22.21
N ILE A 41 10.77 0.37 21.35
CA ILE A 41 11.39 1.70 21.18
C ILE A 41 10.44 2.81 21.66
N PHE A 42 9.15 2.69 21.35
CA PHE A 42 8.17 3.73 21.67
C PHE A 42 7.39 3.46 22.97
N ASP A 43 7.63 2.33 23.64
CA ASP A 43 7.02 1.94 24.92
C ASP A 43 5.47 1.94 24.88
N PHE A 44 4.90 1.56 23.74
CA PHE A 44 3.46 1.47 23.61
C PHE A 44 2.94 0.20 24.30
N GLY A 45 1.98 0.39 25.20
CA GLY A 45 1.15 -0.71 25.70
C GLY A 45 0.16 -1.23 24.65
N TRP A 46 -0.62 -2.23 25.03
CA TRP A 46 -1.61 -2.89 24.18
C TRP A 46 -2.52 -1.95 23.40
N LEU A 47 -3.04 -0.91 24.04
CA LEU A 47 -3.94 0.04 23.39
C LEU A 47 -3.24 0.77 22.22
N GLY A 48 -2.00 1.21 22.43
CA GLY A 48 -1.22 1.89 21.39
C GLY A 48 -0.90 0.96 20.23
N THR A 49 -0.45 -0.26 20.53
CA THR A 49 -0.14 -1.29 19.53
C THR A 49 -1.36 -1.68 18.71
N LEU A 50 -2.51 -1.92 19.34
CA LEU A 50 -3.76 -2.25 18.66
C LEU A 50 -4.26 -1.10 17.77
N LEU A 51 -4.17 0.14 18.26
CA LEU A 51 -4.60 1.32 17.50
C LEU A 51 -3.73 1.51 16.24
N PHE A 52 -2.41 1.40 16.37
CA PHE A 52 -1.51 1.48 15.22
C PHE A 52 -1.73 0.34 14.23
N GLN A 53 -1.94 -0.87 14.72
CA GLN A 53 -2.23 -2.02 13.85
C GLN A 53 -3.56 -1.84 13.11
N PHE A 54 -4.59 -1.32 13.77
CA PHE A 54 -5.88 -1.01 13.14
C PHE A 54 -5.75 0.05 12.04
N ILE A 55 -5.01 1.13 12.30
CA ILE A 55 -4.73 2.18 11.31
C ILE A 55 -3.95 1.60 10.13
N GLY A 56 -2.89 0.84 10.40
CA GLY A 56 -2.05 0.21 9.38
C GLY A 56 -2.83 -0.76 8.49
N VAL A 57 -3.66 -1.62 9.08
CA VAL A 57 -4.52 -2.55 8.32
C VAL A 57 -5.52 -1.79 7.47
N SER A 58 -6.18 -0.78 8.02
CA SER A 58 -7.13 0.05 7.29
C SER A 58 -6.47 0.76 6.10
N PHE A 59 -5.25 1.28 6.29
CA PHE A 59 -4.45 1.89 5.22
C PHE A 59 -4.05 0.88 4.14
N LEU A 60 -3.65 -0.33 4.50
CA LEU A 60 -3.33 -1.39 3.56
C LEU A 60 -4.56 -1.87 2.76
N ILE A 61 -5.72 -1.98 3.40
CA ILE A 61 -6.97 -2.31 2.71
C ILE A 61 -7.33 -1.20 1.72
N TYR A 62 -7.22 0.05 2.14
CA TYR A 62 -7.49 1.20 1.27
C TYR A 62 -6.57 1.24 0.05
N THR A 63 -5.26 1.10 0.25
CA THR A 63 -4.29 1.10 -0.86
C THR A 63 -4.47 -0.11 -1.77
N SER A 64 -4.79 -1.29 -1.22
CA SER A 64 -5.14 -2.49 -1.99
C SER A 64 -6.42 -2.29 -2.83
N PHE A 65 -7.42 -1.60 -2.28
CA PHE A 65 -8.63 -1.23 -3.02
C PHE A 65 -8.30 -0.32 -4.20
N ILE A 66 -7.50 0.73 -3.96
CA ILE A 66 -7.04 1.63 -5.03
C ILE A 66 -6.27 0.84 -6.09
N TYR A 67 -5.34 -0.03 -5.71
CA TYR A 67 -4.56 -0.84 -6.64
C TYR A 67 -5.44 -1.73 -7.54
N HIS A 68 -6.46 -2.38 -6.97
CA HIS A 68 -7.31 -3.28 -7.74
C HIS A 68 -8.32 -2.55 -8.62
N PHE A 69 -8.92 -1.46 -8.14
CA PHE A 69 -10.10 -0.87 -8.76
C PHE A 69 -9.86 0.48 -9.44
N ARG A 70 -8.75 1.18 -9.14
CA ARG A 70 -8.44 2.44 -9.82
C ARG A 70 -7.86 2.14 -11.19
N GLU A 71 -8.59 2.55 -12.23
CA GLU A 71 -8.08 2.51 -13.59
C GLU A 71 -7.02 3.60 -13.77
N ILE A 72 -5.79 3.18 -14.09
CA ILE A 72 -4.74 4.08 -14.52
C ILE A 72 -4.92 4.25 -16.02
N LYS A 73 -5.24 5.47 -16.46
CA LYS A 73 -5.18 5.83 -17.88
C LYS A 73 -3.71 5.82 -18.28
N THR A 74 -3.29 4.71 -18.87
CA THR A 74 -1.98 4.65 -19.52
C THR A 74 -2.06 5.45 -20.81
N ILE A 75 -1.04 6.25 -21.08
CA ILE A 75 -0.93 6.93 -22.37
C ILE A 75 -0.57 5.85 -23.39
N SER A 76 -1.41 5.66 -24.41
CA SER A 76 -1.09 4.76 -25.51
C SER A 76 -0.06 5.42 -26.40
N PHE A 77 1.03 4.71 -26.64
CA PHE A 77 2.09 5.12 -27.55
C PHE A 77 1.99 4.26 -28.81
N SER A 78 2.10 4.88 -29.99
CA SER A 78 2.38 4.11 -31.21
C SER A 78 3.80 3.55 -31.14
N SER A 79 4.06 2.40 -31.77
CA SER A 79 5.39 1.77 -31.80
C SER A 79 6.49 2.66 -32.39
N ASP A 80 6.11 3.71 -33.12
CA ASP A 80 6.99 4.49 -33.98
C ASP A 80 7.32 5.89 -33.41
N ILE A 81 7.13 6.11 -32.11
CA ILE A 81 7.46 7.41 -31.50
C ILE A 81 8.95 7.57 -31.22
N SER A 82 9.46 8.76 -31.53
CA SER A 82 10.81 9.17 -31.12
C SER A 82 10.87 9.49 -29.62
N LEU A 83 12.06 9.40 -29.01
CA LEU A 83 12.28 9.74 -27.60
C LEU A 83 11.83 11.18 -27.27
N LYS A 84 11.98 12.13 -28.21
CA LYS A 84 11.49 13.51 -28.08
C LYS A 84 9.97 13.57 -27.95
N GLN A 85 9.25 12.81 -28.76
CA GLN A 85 7.78 12.72 -28.70
C GLN A 85 7.34 12.00 -27.42
N PHE A 86 8.05 10.96 -26.99
CA PHE A 86 7.79 10.27 -25.72
C PHE A 86 7.85 11.23 -24.53
N VAL A 87 8.94 11.99 -24.38
CA VAL A 87 9.10 12.96 -23.28
C VAL A 87 8.00 14.02 -23.33
N SER A 88 7.67 14.52 -24.52
CA SER A 88 6.63 15.53 -24.71
C SER A 88 5.23 15.02 -24.33
N VAL A 89 4.89 13.79 -24.74
CA VAL A 89 3.63 13.15 -24.40
C VAL A 89 3.57 12.82 -22.91
N PHE A 90 4.66 12.34 -22.32
CA PHE A 90 4.73 12.00 -20.90
C PHE A 90 4.51 13.21 -19.98
N HIS A 91 5.06 14.38 -20.32
CA HIS A 91 4.94 15.59 -19.49
C HIS A 91 3.75 16.48 -19.86
N PHE A 92 3.40 16.59 -21.15
CA PHE A 92 2.43 17.58 -21.63
C PHE A 92 1.21 16.96 -22.31
N ASN A 93 1.09 15.63 -22.31
CA ASN A 93 0.05 14.89 -23.03
C ASN A 93 -0.06 15.31 -24.51
N ASN A 94 1.04 15.76 -25.10
CA ASN A 94 1.09 16.28 -26.46
C ASN A 94 2.49 16.07 -27.09
N PRO A 95 2.61 15.40 -28.24
CA PRO A 95 3.89 15.05 -28.85
C PRO A 95 4.68 16.25 -29.42
N THR A 96 4.06 17.41 -29.63
CA THR A 96 4.73 18.58 -30.22
C THR A 96 5.25 19.57 -29.17
N ASN A 97 4.87 19.39 -27.90
CA ASN A 97 5.16 20.33 -26.82
C ASN A 97 6.56 20.17 -26.17
N PHE A 98 7.51 19.54 -26.85
CA PHE A 98 8.88 19.40 -26.33
C PHE A 98 9.50 20.74 -25.93
N ASN A 99 9.15 21.79 -26.68
CA ASN A 99 9.67 23.13 -26.47
C ASN A 99 9.29 23.72 -25.10
N LYS A 100 8.31 23.15 -24.39
CA LYS A 100 7.92 23.59 -23.03
C LYS A 100 8.87 23.10 -21.93
N LEU A 101 9.90 22.31 -22.27
CA LEU A 101 10.95 21.89 -21.33
C LEU A 101 12.02 22.96 -21.09
N PHE A 102 12.07 23.98 -21.96
CA PHE A 102 13.03 25.09 -21.93
C PHE A 102 12.26 26.41 -21.85
#